data_AF-A0AA97KGJ5-F1
#
_entry.id   AF-A0AA97KGJ5-F1
#
_cell.length_a   1.000
_cell.length_b   1.000
_cell.length_c   1.000
_cell.angle_alpha   90.00
_cell.angle_beta   90.00
_cell.angle_gamma   90.00
#
_symmetry.space_group_name_H-M   'P 1'
#
loop_
_entity.id
_entity.type
_entity.pdbx_description
1 polymer ?
#
loop_
_entity_poly.entity_id
_entity_poly.type
_entity_poly.pdbx_seq_one_letter_code
_entity_poly.pdbx_strand_id
1 'polypeptide(L)'
;MSRASQCGFLEFMLFAMCSWEGIAAFPNASPLLSPNWGNTDSMLHLYTSSTRNSFHLQIHSSGLVDGSPHQTAYSALVIKSEGAGFVAISGVKSGRYLCMDLNGDIFGSHYFRYEDCTFKHWTLENGYDVYQSPKYHYLVSLGKVKQPLFPAPAFPSSNRRNPE
;
A
#
# COMPACT_ATOMS: atom_id res chain seq x y z
N MET A 1 -9.93 67.78 -34.50
CA MET A 1 -8.73 68.46 -35.05
C MET A 1 -7.60 68.28 -34.03
N SER A 2 -6.46 67.75 -34.47
CA SER A 2 -5.09 67.78 -33.86
C SER A 2 -4.87 67.18 -32.46
N ARG A 3 -4.12 66.06 -32.34
CA ARG A 3 -2.68 65.89 -31.97
C ARG A 3 -2.43 66.08 -30.45
N ALA A 4 -1.65 65.30 -29.72
CA ALA A 4 -0.47 64.43 -29.95
C ALA A 4 -0.48 63.27 -28.91
N SER A 5 0.13 62.08 -29.02
CA SER A 5 1.43 61.57 -29.52
C SER A 5 2.69 62.02 -28.78
N GLN A 6 3.07 61.25 -27.75
CA GLN A 6 4.43 60.76 -27.39
C GLN A 6 4.29 60.07 -26.02
N CYS A 7 4.24 58.74 -25.89
CA CYS A 7 5.31 57.74 -26.02
C CYS A 7 6.47 57.96 -25.05
N GLY A 8 6.73 56.98 -24.19
CA GLY A 8 7.90 56.93 -23.30
C GLY A 8 7.57 56.24 -21.98
N PHE A 9 7.30 54.93 -21.99
CA PHE A 9 8.31 53.89 -21.67
C PHE A 9 8.88 54.05 -20.25
N LEU A 10 8.73 53.00 -19.44
CA LEU A 10 9.24 52.79 -18.06
C LEU A 10 8.32 53.21 -16.90
N GLU A 11 7.16 52.57 -16.73
CA GLU A 11 6.57 52.39 -15.37
C GLU A 11 5.70 51.12 -15.22
N PHE A 12 5.72 50.20 -16.19
CA PHE A 12 4.83 49.04 -16.18
C PHE A 12 5.47 47.73 -15.66
N MET A 13 6.47 47.80 -14.78
CA MET A 13 7.24 46.61 -14.40
C MET A 13 7.31 46.26 -12.90
N LEU A 14 6.53 46.86 -11.98
CA LEU A 14 6.73 46.50 -10.55
C LEU A 14 5.54 46.45 -9.57
N PHE A 15 4.26 46.46 -9.98
CA PHE A 15 3.18 46.25 -9.01
C PHE A 15 1.97 45.52 -9.60
N ALA A 16 1.90 44.20 -9.40
CA ALA A 16 0.65 43.45 -9.18
C ALA A 16 0.95 41.97 -8.86
N MET A 17 1.78 41.72 -7.85
CA MET A 17 1.75 40.44 -7.13
C MET A 17 0.54 40.45 -6.20
N CYS A 18 -0.58 39.92 -6.68
CA CYS A 18 -1.63 39.24 -5.92
C CYS A 18 -2.84 39.04 -6.85
N SER A 19 -3.42 37.85 -6.79
CA SER A 19 -4.68 37.44 -7.42
C SER A 19 -4.56 36.85 -8.84
N TRP A 20 -4.08 35.61 -8.90
CA TRP A 20 -4.75 34.59 -9.71
C TRP A 20 -4.73 33.26 -8.96
N GLU A 21 -5.73 33.06 -8.11
CA GLU A 21 -6.17 31.71 -7.77
C GLU A 21 -6.85 31.12 -9.01
N GLY A 22 -6.10 30.33 -9.75
CA GLY A 22 -6.63 29.38 -10.72
C GLY A 22 -6.19 28.00 -10.29
N ILE A 23 -7.12 27.26 -9.71
CA ILE A 23 -7.01 25.88 -9.26
C ILE A 23 -6.15 25.07 -10.23
N ALA A 24 -4.93 24.70 -9.79
CA ALA A 24 -4.20 23.62 -10.42
C ALA A 24 -4.99 22.34 -10.14
N ALA A 25 -5.96 22.04 -10.99
CA ALA A 25 -6.50 20.71 -11.10
C ALA A 25 -5.32 19.82 -11.47
N PHE A 26 -4.75 19.15 -10.47
CA PHE A 26 -3.74 18.13 -10.69
C PHE A 26 -4.27 17.18 -11.77
N PRO A 27 -3.45 16.85 -12.79
CA PRO A 27 -3.89 15.96 -13.84
C PRO A 27 -4.34 14.66 -13.21
N ASN A 28 -5.59 14.31 -13.50
CA ASN A 28 -6.23 13.06 -13.17
C ASN A 28 -5.24 11.94 -13.50
N ALA A 29 -4.59 11.39 -12.47
CA ALA A 29 -3.63 10.31 -12.65
C ALA A 29 -4.43 9.13 -13.18
N SER A 30 -4.24 8.82 -14.46
CA SER A 30 -4.83 7.65 -15.10
C SER A 30 -4.60 6.41 -14.22
N PRO A 31 -5.64 5.68 -13.78
CA PRO A 31 -5.51 4.58 -12.84
C PRO A 31 -5.08 3.29 -13.55
N LEU A 32 -4.13 3.38 -14.49
CA LEU A 32 -3.76 2.29 -15.39
C LEU A 32 -2.47 1.58 -15.03
N LEU A 33 -1.97 1.74 -13.80
CA LEU A 33 -0.80 1.01 -13.31
C LEU A 33 -1.02 0.44 -11.89
N SER A 34 -2.18 -0.23 -11.69
CA SER A 34 -2.42 -1.31 -10.71
C SER A 34 -3.92 -1.66 -10.74
N PRO A 35 -4.36 -2.93 -10.91
CA PRO A 35 -5.78 -3.21 -11.20
C PRO A 35 -6.77 -2.97 -10.06
N ASN A 36 -6.33 -2.71 -8.82
CA ASN A 36 -7.24 -2.84 -7.68
C ASN A 36 -7.11 -1.84 -6.53
N TRP A 37 -6.18 -0.88 -6.60
CA TRP A 37 -6.04 0.10 -5.53
C TRP A 37 -6.77 1.40 -5.88
N GLY A 38 -8.10 1.41 -5.73
CA GLY A 38 -8.90 2.59 -6.04
C GLY A 38 -10.42 2.41 -6.01
N ASN A 39 -10.92 1.18 -6.00
CA ASN A 39 -12.34 0.88 -5.80
C ASN A 39 -12.50 0.22 -4.42
N THR A 40 -13.25 0.84 -3.52
CA THR A 40 -13.34 0.47 -2.09
C THR A 40 -13.96 -0.91 -1.80
N ASP A 41 -14.41 -1.65 -2.81
CA ASP A 41 -15.01 -2.99 -2.70
C ASP A 41 -14.45 -4.01 -3.71
N SER A 42 -13.27 -3.73 -4.28
CA SER A 42 -12.59 -4.70 -5.14
C SER A 42 -12.14 -5.93 -4.35
N MET A 43 -12.80 -7.06 -4.57
CA MET A 43 -12.42 -8.35 -4.01
C MET A 43 -11.18 -8.89 -4.74
N LEU A 44 -10.29 -9.54 -3.99
CA LEU A 44 -9.10 -10.20 -4.50
C LEU A 44 -8.84 -11.53 -3.79
N HIS A 45 -7.92 -12.30 -4.34
CA HIS A 45 -7.45 -13.55 -3.76
C HIS A 45 -5.93 -13.47 -3.56
N LEU A 46 -5.48 -13.42 -2.31
CA LEU A 46 -4.04 -13.42 -2.02
C LEU A 46 -3.44 -14.79 -2.30
N TYR A 47 -2.54 -14.84 -3.28
CA TYR A 47 -1.85 -16.03 -3.73
C TYR A 47 -0.44 -16.06 -3.16
N THR A 48 -0.06 -17.16 -2.52
CA THR A 48 1.31 -17.41 -2.07
C THR A 48 1.86 -18.64 -2.77
N SER A 49 3.08 -18.53 -3.29
CA SER A 49 3.81 -19.63 -3.92
C SER A 49 5.06 -19.92 -3.12
N SER A 50 5.12 -21.11 -2.53
CA SER A 50 6.35 -21.66 -1.95
C SER A 50 7.03 -22.57 -2.98
N THR A 51 8.26 -23.00 -2.71
CA THR A 51 9.04 -23.89 -3.60
C THR A 51 8.36 -25.23 -3.91
N ARG A 52 7.37 -25.65 -3.13
CA ARG A 52 6.68 -26.96 -3.32
C ARG A 52 5.20 -26.83 -3.60
N ASN A 53 4.54 -25.81 -3.06
CA ASN A 53 3.09 -25.68 -3.13
C ASN A 53 2.68 -24.21 -3.27
N SER A 54 1.55 -24.01 -3.92
CA SER A 54 0.88 -22.73 -4.00
C SER A 54 -0.51 -22.78 -3.40
N PHE A 55 -0.88 -21.69 -2.72
CA PHE A 55 -2.12 -21.59 -1.97
C PHE A 55 -2.71 -20.19 -2.05
N HIS A 56 -4.03 -20.11 -1.95
CA HIS A 56 -4.78 -18.90 -1.73
C HIS A 56 -5.12 -18.80 -0.25
N LEU A 57 -4.82 -17.65 0.37
CA LEU A 57 -5.17 -17.40 1.77
C LEU A 57 -6.68 -17.42 1.94
N GLN A 58 -7.17 -18.16 2.94
CA GLN A 58 -8.59 -18.24 3.26
C GLN A 58 -8.83 -17.89 4.73
N ILE A 59 -9.95 -17.20 4.98
CA ILE A 59 -10.40 -16.88 6.33
C ILE A 59 -11.76 -17.55 6.53
N HIS A 60 -11.79 -18.63 7.29
CA HIS A 60 -13.00 -19.41 7.56
C HIS A 60 -13.97 -18.66 8.47
N SER A 61 -15.25 -19.05 8.47
CA SER A 61 -16.26 -18.51 9.39
C SER A 61 -15.94 -18.78 10.86
N SER A 62 -15.14 -19.81 11.15
CA SER A 62 -14.63 -20.12 12.51
C SER A 62 -13.56 -19.15 12.99
N GLY A 63 -12.91 -18.39 12.09
CA GLY A 63 -11.72 -17.59 12.38
C GLY A 63 -10.40 -18.31 12.14
N LEU A 64 -10.42 -19.58 11.70
CA LEU A 64 -9.22 -20.26 11.23
C LEU A 64 -8.74 -19.63 9.91
N VAL A 65 -7.42 -19.50 9.77
CA VAL A 65 -6.77 -19.04 8.54
C VAL A 65 -5.88 -20.15 8.00
N ASP A 66 -6.10 -20.51 6.74
CA ASP A 66 -5.34 -21.55 6.04
C ASP A 66 -5.16 -21.23 4.55
N GLY A 67 -4.65 -22.20 3.80
CA GLY A 67 -4.38 -22.10 2.37
C GLY A 67 -5.12 -23.14 1.55
N SER A 68 -5.73 -22.70 0.44
CA SER A 68 -6.37 -23.60 -0.54
C SER A 68 -5.68 -23.55 -1.90
N PRO A 69 -5.49 -24.69 -2.59
CA PRO A 69 -4.91 -24.70 -3.93
C PRO A 69 -5.77 -23.96 -4.97
N HIS A 70 -7.08 -23.84 -4.72
CA HIS A 70 -8.03 -23.16 -5.61
C HIS A 70 -8.70 -21.96 -4.92
N GLN A 71 -9.18 -21.00 -5.72
CA GLN A 71 -10.00 -19.91 -5.23
C GLN A 71 -11.33 -20.44 -4.70
N THR A 72 -11.75 -19.96 -3.54
CA THR A 72 -13.04 -20.28 -2.91
C THR A 72 -13.72 -18.99 -2.44
N ALA A 73 -14.98 -19.11 -2.00
CA ALA A 73 -15.67 -18.00 -1.35
C ALA A 73 -14.94 -17.50 -0.10
N TYR A 74 -14.26 -18.36 0.66
CA TYR A 74 -13.53 -17.98 1.87
C TYR A 74 -12.14 -17.37 1.59
N SER A 75 -11.62 -17.52 0.36
CA SER A 75 -10.42 -16.81 -0.07
C SER A 75 -10.69 -15.46 -0.70
N ALA A 76 -11.96 -15.05 -0.83
CA ALA A 76 -12.31 -13.72 -1.32
C ALA A 76 -12.04 -12.70 -0.21
N LEU A 77 -11.05 -11.83 -0.45
CA LEU A 77 -10.56 -10.85 0.51
C LEU A 77 -10.76 -9.44 -0.04
N VAL A 78 -10.93 -8.48 0.86
CA VAL A 78 -10.85 -7.05 0.55
C VAL A 78 -9.70 -6.46 1.35
N ILE A 79 -8.87 -5.69 0.67
CA ILE A 79 -7.76 -4.95 1.28
C ILE A 79 -8.14 -3.47 1.27
N LYS A 80 -8.21 -2.87 2.46
CA LYS A 80 -8.51 -1.45 2.64
C LYS A 80 -7.26 -0.74 3.16
N SER A 81 -6.98 0.44 2.61
CA SER A 81 -5.91 1.30 3.09
C SER A 81 -6.32 1.98 4.39
N GLU A 82 -5.51 1.82 5.44
CA GLU A 82 -5.67 2.49 6.73
C GLU A 82 -4.78 3.75 6.86
N GLY A 83 -4.01 4.07 5.81
CA GLY A 83 -3.13 5.25 5.72
C GLY A 83 -1.65 4.89 5.63
N ALA A 84 -0.81 5.78 5.09
CA ALA A 84 0.67 5.69 5.07
C ALA A 84 1.30 4.30 4.77
N GLY A 85 0.71 3.50 3.86
CA GLY A 85 1.19 2.15 3.52
C GLY A 85 0.75 1.05 4.51
N PHE A 86 -0.18 1.35 5.40
CA PHE A 86 -0.87 0.39 6.25
C PHE A 86 -2.19 -0.06 5.63
N VAL A 87 -2.50 -1.33 5.80
CA VAL A 87 -3.70 -1.96 5.26
C VAL A 87 -4.39 -2.84 6.27
N ALA A 88 -5.72 -2.91 6.16
CA ALA A 88 -6.56 -3.90 6.81
C ALA A 88 -7.02 -4.92 5.75
N ILE A 89 -6.89 -6.21 6.07
CA ILE A 89 -7.31 -7.31 5.19
C ILE A 89 -8.53 -7.96 5.82
N SER A 90 -9.59 -8.17 5.04
CA SER A 90 -10.85 -8.75 5.53
C SER A 90 -11.41 -9.79 4.58
N GLY A 91 -11.96 -10.87 5.13
CA GLY A 91 -12.63 -11.92 4.36
C GLY A 91 -14.08 -11.55 4.08
N VAL A 92 -14.46 -11.52 2.81
CA VAL A 92 -15.80 -11.13 2.37
C VAL A 92 -16.84 -12.12 2.86
N LYS A 93 -16.59 -13.42 2.64
CA LYS A 93 -17.54 -14.46 3.00
C LYS A 93 -17.65 -14.67 4.52
N SER A 94 -16.55 -14.54 5.24
CA SER A 94 -16.52 -14.75 6.69
C SER A 94 -16.89 -13.49 7.50
N GLY A 95 -16.78 -12.30 6.92
CA GLY A 95 -17.01 -11.04 7.64
C GLY A 95 -16.00 -10.84 8.78
N ARG A 96 -14.77 -11.32 8.60
CA ARG A 96 -13.70 -11.31 9.60
C ARG A 96 -12.48 -10.58 9.06
N TYR A 97 -11.83 -9.81 9.93
CA TYR A 97 -10.54 -9.20 9.69
C TYR A 97 -9.42 -10.21 9.92
N LEU A 98 -8.41 -10.18 9.06
CA LEU A 98 -7.16 -10.88 9.30
C LEU A 98 -6.41 -10.13 10.40
N CYS A 99 -6.07 -10.82 11.48
CA CYS A 99 -5.30 -10.29 12.59
C CYS A 99 -4.16 -11.22 12.92
N MET A 100 -3.17 -10.72 13.65
CA MET A 100 -1.97 -11.44 14.04
C MET A 100 -1.82 -11.39 15.56
N ASP A 101 -1.37 -12.49 16.15
CA ASP A 101 -1.05 -12.55 17.57
C ASP A 101 0.44 -12.28 17.85
N LEU A 102 0.79 -12.29 19.14
CA LEU A 102 2.16 -12.10 19.62
C LEU A 102 3.15 -13.18 19.16
N ASN A 103 2.66 -14.37 18.79
CA ASN A 103 3.47 -15.44 18.27
C ASN A 103 3.67 -15.31 16.75
N GLY A 104 3.00 -14.36 16.09
CA GLY A 104 2.95 -14.24 14.64
C GLY A 104 1.97 -15.21 13.97
N ASP A 105 1.06 -15.84 14.72
CA ASP A 105 -0.04 -16.62 14.16
C ASP A 105 -1.12 -15.69 13.64
N ILE A 106 -1.59 -15.96 12.43
CA ILE A 106 -2.67 -15.22 11.80
C ILE A 106 -4.01 -15.90 12.03
N PHE A 107 -5.03 -15.11 12.34
CA PHE A 107 -6.38 -15.58 12.65
C PHE A 107 -7.44 -14.57 12.19
N GLY A 108 -8.69 -15.01 12.08
CA GLY A 108 -9.83 -14.19 11.69
C GLY A 108 -10.63 -13.68 12.88
N SER A 109 -10.70 -12.36 13.08
CA SER A 109 -11.48 -11.71 14.14
C SER A 109 -12.68 -10.93 13.60
N HIS A 110 -13.82 -10.94 14.29
CA HIS A 110 -14.92 -10.01 14.02
C HIS A 110 -14.66 -8.60 14.56
N TYR A 111 -13.82 -8.50 15.60
CA TYR A 111 -13.48 -7.23 16.23
C TYR A 111 -12.19 -6.71 15.63
N PHE A 112 -12.27 -5.54 15.01
CA PHE A 112 -11.11 -4.84 14.47
C PHE A 112 -10.30 -4.20 15.60
N ARG A 113 -9.03 -4.59 15.71
CA ARG A 113 -8.05 -3.96 16.60
C ARG A 113 -6.90 -3.46 15.74
N TYR A 114 -6.72 -2.14 15.69
CA TYR A 114 -5.73 -1.50 14.80
C TYR A 114 -4.30 -2.05 14.99
N GLU A 115 -3.92 -2.35 16.22
CA GLU A 115 -2.59 -2.87 16.55
C GLU A 115 -2.32 -4.32 16.08
N ASP A 116 -3.37 -5.13 15.94
CA ASP A 116 -3.25 -6.56 15.65
C ASP A 116 -3.75 -6.91 14.22
N CYS A 117 -4.65 -6.10 13.66
CA CYS A 117 -5.35 -6.35 12.39
C CYS A 117 -4.92 -5.43 11.24
N THR A 118 -3.91 -4.58 11.49
CA THR A 118 -3.32 -3.70 10.49
C THR A 118 -1.92 -4.17 10.15
N PHE A 119 -1.60 -4.15 8.86
CA PHE A 119 -0.31 -4.60 8.34
C PHE A 119 0.34 -3.50 7.50
N LYS A 120 1.66 -3.34 7.63
CA LYS A 120 2.44 -2.54 6.70
C LYS A 120 2.61 -3.31 5.40
N HIS A 121 2.23 -2.71 4.29
CA HIS A 121 2.32 -3.27 2.94
C HIS A 121 3.42 -2.59 2.15
N TRP A 122 4.19 -3.39 1.41
CA TRP A 122 5.07 -2.91 0.35
C TRP A 122 5.23 -3.98 -0.73
N THR A 123 5.54 -3.54 -1.93
CA THR A 123 5.83 -4.41 -3.07
C THR A 123 7.33 -4.56 -3.23
N LEU A 124 7.79 -5.80 -3.37
CA LEU A 124 9.19 -6.12 -3.67
C LEU A 124 9.54 -5.82 -5.13
N GLU A 125 10.83 -5.71 -5.46
CA GLU A 125 11.31 -5.47 -6.83
C GLU A 125 10.85 -6.54 -7.83
N ASN A 126 10.61 -7.76 -7.34
CA ASN A 126 10.09 -8.87 -8.14
C ASN A 126 8.56 -8.84 -8.34
N GLY A 127 7.87 -7.80 -7.84
CA GLY A 127 6.42 -7.59 -8.00
C GLY A 127 5.55 -8.31 -6.97
N TYR A 128 6.13 -8.95 -5.95
CA TYR A 128 5.35 -9.61 -4.89
C TYR A 128 5.04 -8.64 -3.75
N ASP A 129 3.81 -8.71 -3.25
CA ASP A 129 3.38 -7.94 -2.09
C ASP A 129 3.74 -8.62 -0.78
N VAL A 130 4.23 -7.83 0.17
CA VAL A 130 4.61 -8.28 1.51
C VAL A 130 3.78 -7.52 2.54
N TYR A 131 3.27 -8.25 3.52
CA TYR A 131 2.48 -7.71 4.63
C TYR A 131 3.15 -8.07 5.96
N GLN A 132 3.45 -7.07 6.78
CA GLN A 132 4.11 -7.24 8.07
C GLN A 132 3.32 -6.56 9.20
N SER A 133 3.21 -7.23 10.35
CA SER A 133 2.66 -6.58 11.55
C SER A 133 3.63 -5.49 12.05
N PRO A 134 3.19 -4.24 12.24
CA PRO A 134 4.04 -3.20 12.81
C PRO A 134 4.37 -3.45 14.29
N LYS A 135 3.49 -4.15 15.01
CA LYS A 135 3.63 -4.43 16.44
C LYS A 135 4.50 -5.66 16.71
N TYR A 136 4.32 -6.72 15.91
CA TYR A 136 4.97 -8.01 16.14
C TYR A 136 6.14 -8.28 15.19
N HIS A 137 6.32 -7.47 14.15
CA HIS A 137 7.38 -7.57 13.14
C HIS A 137 7.43 -8.91 12.36
N TYR A 138 6.42 -9.77 12.51
CA TYR A 138 6.26 -10.98 11.70
C TYR A 138 5.56 -10.70 10.37
N LEU A 139 5.95 -11.48 9.36
CA LEU A 139 5.25 -11.52 8.08
C LEU A 139 3.96 -12.34 8.15
N VAL A 140 2.97 -11.92 7.38
CA VAL A 140 1.80 -12.75 7.07
C VAL A 140 2.27 -13.92 6.20
N SER A 141 2.20 -15.13 6.76
CA SER A 141 2.60 -16.38 6.10
C SER A 141 1.63 -17.50 6.46
N LEU A 142 1.27 -18.33 5.48
CA LEU A 142 0.49 -19.56 5.69
C LEU A 142 1.37 -20.74 6.14
N GLY A 143 2.70 -20.61 6.00
CA GLY A 143 3.64 -21.65 6.39
C GLY A 143 3.95 -21.61 7.88
N LYS A 144 4.30 -22.78 8.46
CA LYS A 144 4.75 -22.88 9.86
C LYS A 144 6.02 -22.06 10.16
N VAL A 145 6.79 -21.72 9.11
CA VAL A 145 7.99 -20.89 9.24
C VAL A 145 7.57 -19.43 9.23
N LYS A 146 7.55 -18.83 10.42
CA LYS A 146 7.34 -17.39 10.60
C LYS A 146 8.68 -16.69 10.42
N GLN A 147 8.78 -15.84 9.41
CA GLN A 147 10.00 -15.06 9.17
C GLN A 147 9.80 -13.65 9.72
N PRO A 148 10.57 -13.23 10.74
CA PRO A 148 10.74 -11.82 11.06
C PRO A 148 11.56 -11.19 9.92
N LEU A 149 11.04 -10.14 9.29
CA LEU A 149 11.89 -9.29 8.46
C LEU A 149 12.54 -8.24 9.33
N PHE A 150 13.84 -8.38 9.53
CA PHE A 150 14.67 -7.31 10.05
C PHE A 150 14.93 -6.31 8.93
N PRO A 151 14.88 -4.98 9.20
CA PRO A 151 15.30 -3.99 8.22
C PRO A 151 16.72 -4.30 7.74
N ALA A 152 16.91 -4.35 6.41
CA ALA A 152 18.26 -4.47 5.86
C ALA A 152 19.10 -3.28 6.39
N PRO A 153 20.34 -3.50 6.88
CA PRO A 153 21.23 -2.41 7.21
C PRO A 153 21.45 -1.55 5.96
N ALA A 154 21.31 -0.23 6.09
CA ALA A 154 21.64 0.69 5.00
C ALA A 154 23.08 0.42 4.56
N PHE A 155 23.27 0.00 3.30
CA PHE A 155 24.60 -0.17 2.74
C PHE A 155 25.32 1.18 2.77
N PRO A 156 26.48 1.33 3.44
CA PRO A 156 27.25 2.55 3.35
C PRO A 156 27.79 2.67 1.93
N SER A 157 27.41 3.75 1.24
CA SER A 157 27.97 4.13 -0.06
C SER A 157 29.49 4.27 0.05
N SER A 158 30.24 3.30 -0.47
CA SER A 158 31.69 3.42 -0.56
C SER A 158 32.02 4.50 -1.59
N ASN A 159 32.55 5.61 -1.10
CA ASN A 159 33.00 6.72 -1.92
C ASN A 159 34.20 6.25 -2.75
N ARG A 160 33.99 6.07 -4.07
CA ARG A 160 35.01 5.62 -5.02
C ARG A 160 36.05 6.74 -5.18
N ARG A 161 37.15 6.67 -4.42
CA ARG A 161 38.34 7.52 -4.64
C ARG A 161 38.95 7.15 -6.01
N ASN A 162 39.07 8.14 -6.88
CA ASN A 162 39.84 8.07 -8.13
C ASN A 162 41.31 7.72 -7.83
N PRO A 163 41.95 6.87 -8.63
CA PRO A 163 43.40 6.75 -8.64
C PRO A 163 44.03 7.83 -9.55
N GLU A 164 45.09 8.46 -9.06
CA GLU A 164 46.10 9.21 -9.83
C GLU A 164 46.99 8.28 -10.65
#